data_AF-A0A3M1PYG1-F1
#
_entry.id   AF-A0A3M1PYG1-F1
#
_cell.length_a   1.000
_cell.length_b   1.000
_cell.length_c   1.000
_cell.angle_alpha   90.00
_cell.angle_beta   90.00
_cell.angle_gamma   90.00
#
_symmetry.space_group_name_H-M   'P 1'
#
loop_
_entity.id
_entity.type
_entity.pdbx_description
1 polymer ?
#
loop_
_entity_poly.entity_id
_entity_poly.type
_entity_poly.pdbx_seq_one_letter_code
_entity_poly.pdbx_strand_id
1 'polypeptide(L)' 'MDASSRQIRRGPYPELTWPAILVGYAIGSLLALSMGYASLKLGFSIEGSEVAAILGFGVLRGLMRRRSIVENNINQSLA' A
#
# COMPACT_ATOMS: atom_id res chain seq x y z
N MET A 1 -28.44 11.73 21.00
CA MET A 1 -27.69 11.15 19.86
C MET A 1 -26.71 10.17 20.46
N ASP A 2 -27.00 8.87 20.33
CA ASP A 2 -26.24 7.80 20.95
C ASP A 2 -24.85 7.75 20.32
N ALA A 3 -23.82 8.00 21.12
CA ALA A 3 -22.43 7.89 20.72
C ALA A 3 -22.10 6.40 20.61
N SER A 4 -22.62 5.77 19.57
CA SER A 4 -22.42 4.37 19.23
C SER A 4 -20.93 4.06 19.36
N SER A 5 -20.62 3.23 20.35
CA SER A 5 -19.29 2.79 20.76
C SER A 5 -18.34 2.63 19.58
N ARG A 6 -17.47 3.62 19.37
CA ARG A 6 -16.34 3.48 18.43
C ARG A 6 -15.58 2.25 18.90
N GLN A 7 -15.57 1.16 18.12
CA GLN A 7 -14.81 -0.03 18.47
C GLN A 7 -13.32 0.33 18.47
N ILE A 8 -12.81 0.71 19.64
CA ILE A 8 -11.39 0.95 19.86
C ILE A 8 -10.75 -0.43 19.94
N ARG A 9 -10.08 -0.85 18.86
CA ARG A 9 -9.23 -2.04 18.88
C ARG A 9 -8.05 -1.75 19.82
N ARG A 10 -7.98 -2.49 20.93
CA ARG A 10 -6.88 -2.43 21.89
C ARG A 10 -5.87 -3.53 21.56
N GLY A 11 -4.58 -3.20 21.58
CA GLY A 11 -3.47 -4.10 21.23
C GLY A 11 -2.51 -3.45 20.22
N PRO A 12 -1.34 -4.05 19.94
CA PRO A 12 -0.41 -3.55 18.94
C PRO A 12 -1.12 -3.44 17.59
N TYR A 13 -1.19 -2.23 17.04
CA TYR A 13 -1.72 -2.05 15.70
C TYR A 13 -0.67 -2.64 14.74
N PRO A 14 -1.02 -3.51 13.79
CA PRO A 14 -0.05 -3.98 12.82
C PRO A 14 0.25 -2.82 11.87
N GLU A 15 1.35 -2.10 12.16
CA GLU A 15 1.83 -0.96 11.40
C GLU A 15 2.90 -1.45 10.41
N LEU A 16 4.03 -1.92 10.95
CA LEU A 16 5.13 -2.49 10.18
C LEU A 16 5.05 -4.01 10.22
N THR A 17 4.56 -4.63 9.14
CA THR A 17 4.43 -6.08 9.03
C THR A 17 5.21 -6.62 7.85
N TRP A 18 5.69 -7.87 7.96
CA TRP A 18 6.37 -8.55 6.86
C TRP A 18 5.56 -8.56 5.56
N PRO A 19 4.24 -8.81 5.56
CA PRO A 19 3.44 -8.68 4.34
C PRO A 19 3.45 -7.28 3.73
N ALA A 20 3.30 -6.22 4.54
CA ALA A 20 3.35 -4.85 4.02
C ALA A 20 4.71 -4.55 3.36
N ILE A 21 5.81 -5.01 3.96
CA ILE A 21 7.16 -4.85 3.43
C ILE A 21 7.34 -5.66 2.14
N LEU A 22 6.97 -6.93 2.13
CA LEU A 22 7.20 -7.82 0.99
C LEU A 22 6.32 -7.47 -0.22
N VAL A 23 5.05 -7.15 0.03
CA VAL A 23 4.13 -6.68 -1.03
C VAL A 23 4.59 -5.33 -1.55
N GLY A 24 5.02 -4.42 -0.66
CA GLY A 24 5.52 -3.09 -1.05
C GLY A 24 6.76 -3.22 -1.91
N TYR A 25 7.70 -4.08 -1.53
CA TYR A 25 8.92 -4.31 -2.28
C TYR A 25 8.63 -4.89 -3.67
N ALA A 26 7.71 -5.85 -3.75
CA ALA A 26 7.34 -6.47 -5.02
C ALA A 26 6.64 -5.47 -5.96
N ILE A 27 5.64 -4.73 -5.46
CA ILE A 27 4.91 -3.72 -6.22
C ILE A 27 5.84 -2.57 -6.60
N GLY A 28 6.62 -2.05 -5.66
CA GLY A 28 7.58 -0.96 -5.86
C GLY A 28 8.63 -1.30 -6.90
N SER A 29 9.19 -2.51 -6.86
CA SER A 29 10.16 -2.96 -7.88
C SER A 29 9.53 -2.97 -9.27
N LEU A 30 8.28 -3.44 -9.40
CA LEU A 30 7.55 -3.44 -10.66
C LEU A 30 7.23 -2.02 -11.15
N LEU A 31 6.78 -1.14 -10.24
CA LEU A 31 6.44 0.25 -10.54
C LEU A 31 7.67 1.06 -10.91
N ALA A 32 8.80 0.87 -10.21
CA ALA A 32 10.06 1.54 -10.51
C ALA A 32 10.53 1.22 -11.95
N LEU A 33 10.50 -0.05 -12.34
CA LEU A 33 10.84 -0.46 -13.71
C LEU A 33 9.85 0.11 -14.74
N SER A 34 8.56 0.04 -14.45
CA SER A 34 7.50 0.47 -15.36
C SER A 34 7.49 1.99 -15.57
N MET A 35 7.53 2.75 -14.47
CA MET A 35 7.54 4.22 -14.48
C MET A 35 8.86 4.76 -15.02
N GLY A 36 9.99 4.11 -14.72
CA GLY A 36 11.28 4.45 -15.32
C GLY A 36 11.25 4.27 -16.85
N TYR A 37 10.72 3.15 -17.34
CA TYR A 37 10.56 2.94 -18.78
C TYR A 37 9.60 3.96 -19.41
N ALA A 38 8.46 4.21 -18.77
CA ALA A 38 7.48 5.18 -19.23
C ALA A 38 8.07 6.59 -19.30
N SER A 39 8.85 7.02 -18.30
CA SER A 39 9.45 8.35 -18.27
C SER A 39 10.50 8.54 -19.37
N LEU A 40 11.29 7.50 -19.66
CA LEU A 40 12.23 7.50 -20.80
C LEU A 40 11.50 7.64 -22.14
N LYS A 41 10.30 7.05 -22.28
CA LYS A 41 9.51 7.13 -23.51
C LYS A 41 8.74 8.45 -23.66
N LEU A 42 8.22 8.99 -22.57
CA LEU A 42 7.37 10.18 -22.58
C LEU A 42 8.17 11.49 -22.47
N GLY A 43 9.39 11.44 -21.93
CA GLY A 43 10.21 12.62 -21.65
C GLY A 43 9.84 13.33 -20.35
N PHE A 44 8.90 12.79 -19.56
CA PHE A 44 8.51 13.30 -18.24
C PHE A 44 8.12 12.15 -17.30
N SER A 45 8.20 12.38 -15.99
CA SER A 45 7.84 11.38 -14.97
C SER A 45 6.37 11.48 -14.56
N ILE A 46 5.82 10.36 -14.08
CA ILE A 46 4.43 10.22 -13.65
C ILE A 46 4.42 9.82 -12.17
N GLU A 47 3.40 10.24 -11.43
CA GLU A 47 3.21 9.83 -10.04
C GLU A 47 2.71 8.38 -9.96
N GLY A 48 3.34 7.55 -9.12
CA GLY A 48 3.01 6.14 -8.94
C GLY A 48 2.38 5.79 -7.59
N SER A 49 2.25 6.77 -6.68
CA SER A 49 1.89 6.55 -5.28
C SER A 49 0.45 6.04 -5.12
N GLU A 50 -0.48 6.61 -5.88
CA GLU A 50 -1.89 6.19 -5.88
C GLU A 50 -2.04 4.78 -6.46
N VAL A 51 -1.25 4.47 -7.49
CA VAL A 51 -1.22 3.13 -8.10
C VAL A 51 -0.71 2.11 -7.09
N ALA A 52 0.38 2.41 -6.38
CA ALA A 52 0.92 1.57 -5.31
C ALA A 52 -0.12 1.34 -4.19
N ALA A 53 -0.86 2.38 -3.80
CA ALA A 53 -1.89 2.30 -2.79
C ALA A 53 -3.07 1.41 -3.22
N ILE A 54 -3.55 1.54 -4.46
CA ILE A 54 -4.67 0.75 -5.00
C ILE A 54 -4.27 -0.72 -5.16
N LEU A 55 -3.10 -0.98 -5.74
CA LEU A 55 -2.58 -2.34 -5.92
C LEU A 55 -2.32 -3.01 -4.56
N GLY A 56 -1.67 -2.30 -3.65
CA GLY A 56 -1.44 -2.75 -2.28
C GLY A 56 -2.73 -3.09 -1.56
N PHE A 57 -3.75 -2.24 -1.68
CA PHE A 57 -5.05 -2.49 -1.09
C PHE A 57 -5.70 -3.75 -1.67
N GLY A 58 -5.62 -3.93 -3.00
CA GLY A 58 -6.10 -5.12 -3.68
C GLY A 58 -5.44 -6.40 -3.18
N VAL A 59 -4.11 -6.40 -3.00
CA VAL A 59 -3.35 -7.57 -2.54
C VAL A 59 -3.57 -7.81 -1.04
N LEU A 60 -3.29 -6.82 -0.20
CA LEU A 60 -3.35 -6.97 1.25
C LEU A 60 -4.78 -7.24 1.72
N ARG A 61 -5.78 -6.53 1.20
CA ARG A 61 -7.17 -6.68 1.64
C ARG A 61 -7.93 -7.73 0.86
N GLY A 62 -7.75 -7.82 -0.46
CA GLY A 62 -8.43 -8.80 -1.30
C GLY A 62 -7.86 -10.21 -1.13
N LEU A 63 -6.56 -10.37 -1.39
CA LEU A 63 -5.91 -11.68 -1.40
C LEU A 63 -5.54 -12.15 0.02
N MET A 64 -4.86 -11.29 0.78
CA MET A 64 -4.33 -11.65 2.11
C MET A 64 -5.32 -11.42 3.25
N ARG A 65 -6.53 -10.91 2.94
CA ARG A 65 -7.63 -10.63 3.89
C ARG A 65 -7.23 -9.75 5.07
N ARG A 66 -6.19 -8.93 4.93
CA ARG A 66 -5.74 -7.97 5.94
C ARG A 66 -6.58 -6.72 5.89
N ARG A 67 -7.03 -6.25 7.05
CA ARG A 67 -7.98 -5.13 7.17
C ARG A 67 -7.33 -3.84 7.67
N SER A 68 -6.02 -3.86 7.94
CA SER A 68 -5.28 -2.68 8.40
C SER A 68 -5.03 -1.74 7.23
N ILE A 69 -5.56 -0.52 7.32
CA ILE A 69 -5.24 0.54 6.35
C ILE A 69 -3.77 0.98 6.53
N VAL A 70 -3.26 0.94 7.76
CA VAL A 70 -1.88 1.34 8.08
C VAL A 70 -0.87 0.41 7.40
N GLU A 71 -1.14 -0.90 7.32
CA GLU A 71 -0.29 -1.82 6.56
C GLU A 71 -0.20 -1.43 5.08
N ASN A 72 -1.31 -0.97 4.48
CA ASN A 72 -1.30 -0.52 3.10
C ASN A 72 -0.55 0.80 2.91
N ASN A 73 -0.61 1.70 3.90
CA ASN A 73 0.16 2.94 3.87
C ASN A 73 1.67 2.68 3.96
N ILE A 74 2.08 1.68 4.75
CA ILE A 74 3.48 1.24 4.79
C ILE A 74 3.89 0.62 3.45
N ASN A 75 3.04 -0.24 2.88
CA ASN A 75 3.26 -0.78 1.54
C ASN A 75 3.43 0.32 0.49
N GLN A 76 2.59 1.35 0.50
CA GLN A 76 2.68 2.51 -0.40
C GLN A 76 3.94 3.35 -0.15
N SER A 77 4.34 3.54 1.11
CA SER A 77 5.55 4.33 1.43
C SER A 77 6.83 3.61 1.04
N LEU A 78 6.79 2.29 0.94
CA LEU A 78 7.92 1.46 0.53
C LEU A 78 8.01 1.24 -0.99
N ALA A 79 6.87 1.36 -1.68
CA ALA A 79 6.76 1.16 -3.12
C ALA A 79 7.04 2.44 -3.91
#